data_AF-A0A512JLF9-F1
#
_entry.id   AF-A0A512JLF9-F1
#
_cell.length_a   1.000
_cell.length_b   1.000
_cell.length_c   1.000
_cell.angle_alpha   90.00
_cell.angle_beta   90.00
_cell.angle_gamma   90.00
#
_symmetry.space_group_name_H-M   'P 1'
#
loop_
_entity.id
_entity.type
_entity.pdbx_description
1 polymer ?
#
loop_
_entity_poly.entity_id
_entity_poly.type
_entity_poly.pdbx_seq_one_letter_code
_entity_poly.pdbx_strand_id
1 'polypeptide(L)' 'MPKGLHIRRMSDEPDPRKDASAEGARARAQGRPKDSCPYPADSPERRAWLEGFDGVPDGRAPDLPLANG' A
#
# COMPACT_ATOMS: atom_id res chain seq x y z
N MET A 1 -19.00 6.75 -36.02
CA MET A 1 -18.05 5.91 -35.25
C MET A 1 -16.98 6.81 -34.63
N PRO A 2 -17.11 7.30 -33.39
CA PRO A 2 -15.96 7.91 -32.72
C PRO A 2 -15.07 6.81 -32.11
N LYS A 3 -13.78 6.85 -32.47
CA LYS A 3 -12.76 5.89 -32.00
C LYS A 3 -12.36 6.19 -30.56
N GLY A 4 -12.10 5.11 -29.83
CA GLY A 4 -11.85 5.08 -28.40
C GLY A 4 -10.83 6.12 -27.93
N LEU A 5 -11.31 7.03 -27.09
CA LEU A 5 -10.45 7.74 -26.16
C LEU A 5 -10.25 6.82 -24.96
N HIS A 6 -9.15 6.10 -24.99
CA HIS A 6 -8.66 5.33 -23.87
C HIS A 6 -8.33 6.38 -22.80
N ILE A 7 -9.28 6.59 -21.89
CA ILE A 7 -9.04 7.11 -20.55
C ILE A 7 -7.93 6.22 -19.99
N ARG A 8 -6.67 6.64 -20.16
CA ARG A 8 -5.55 6.03 -19.46
C ARG A 8 -5.77 6.42 -18.01
N ARG A 9 -6.46 5.54 -17.30
CA ARG A 9 -6.66 5.59 -15.87
C ARG A 9 -5.28 5.72 -15.23
N MET A 10 -4.88 6.94 -14.86
CA MET A 10 -3.71 7.24 -14.02
C MET A 10 -3.95 6.76 -12.59
N SER A 11 -4.44 5.53 -12.41
CA SER A 11 -4.78 4.96 -11.10
C SER A 11 -4.33 3.50 -10.95
N ASP A 12 -3.55 2.98 -11.90
CA ASP A 12 -2.98 1.64 -11.85
C ASP A 12 -1.47 1.66 -12.15
N GLU A 13 -0.80 2.78 -11.86
CA GLU A 13 0.63 2.70 -11.58
C GLU A 13 0.74 2.28 -10.11
N PRO A 14 1.46 1.17 -9.81
CA PRO A 14 1.73 0.80 -8.43
C PRO A 14 2.37 2.00 -7.75
N ASP A 15 1.66 2.66 -6.84
CA ASP A 15 2.26 3.73 -6.06
C ASP A 15 3.33 3.05 -5.20
N PRO A 16 4.62 3.35 -5.41
CA PRO A 16 5.70 2.66 -4.71
C PRO A 16 5.58 2.78 -3.19
N ARG A 17 4.84 3.79 -2.68
CA ARG A 17 4.53 3.92 -1.25
C ARG A 17 3.47 2.92 -0.79
N LYS A 18 2.44 2.66 -1.60
CA LYS A 18 1.44 1.62 -1.28
C LYS A 18 2.07 0.23 -1.29
N ASP A 19 3.01 -0.01 -2.20
CA ASP A 19 3.77 -1.26 -2.24
C ASP A 19 4.64 -1.42 -1.00
N ALA A 20 5.28 -0.34 -0.54
CA ALA A 20 6.07 -0.35 0.69
C ALA A 20 5.22 -0.68 1.93
N SER A 21 4.03 -0.09 2.09
CA SER A 21 3.11 -0.46 3.19
C SER A 21 2.68 -1.92 3.13
N ALA A 22 2.32 -2.41 1.96
CA ALA A 22 1.95 -3.82 1.78
C ALA A 22 3.14 -4.76 2.11
N GLU A 23 4.36 -4.37 1.74
CA GLU A 23 5.57 -5.11 2.07
C GLU A 23 5.84 -5.14 3.58
N GLY A 24 5.66 -4.02 4.28
CA GLY A 24 5.79 -3.95 5.75
C GLY A 24 4.81 -4.86 6.48
N ALA A 25 3.55 -4.87 6.04
CA ALA A 25 2.54 -5.78 6.58
C ALA A 25 2.90 -7.25 6.38
N ARG A 26 3.44 -7.61 5.20
CA ARG A 26 3.93 -8.96 4.91
C ARG A 26 5.12 -9.33 5.80
N ALA A 27 6.05 -8.40 6.03
CA ALA A 27 7.19 -8.62 6.91
C ALA A 27 6.75 -8.93 8.33
N ARG A 28 5.77 -8.17 8.87
CA ARG A 28 5.14 -8.45 10.17
C ARG A 28 4.49 -9.84 10.21
N ALA A 29 3.71 -10.19 9.18
CA ALA A 29 3.03 -11.48 9.09
C ALA A 29 4.01 -12.67 9.04
N GLN A 30 5.21 -12.45 8.48
CA GLN A 30 6.30 -13.43 8.43
C GLN A 30 7.15 -13.47 9.71
N GLY A 31 6.90 -12.57 10.68
CA GLY A 31 7.73 -12.45 11.88
C GLY A 31 9.11 -11.80 11.63
N ARG A 32 9.30 -11.11 10.50
CA ARG A 32 10.52 -10.35 10.23
C ARG A 32 10.59 -9.13 11.17
N PRO A 33 11.77 -8.71 11.65
CA PRO A 33 11.91 -7.51 12.47
C PRO A 33 11.80 -6.22 11.65
N LYS A 34 11.49 -5.08 12.31
CA LYS A 34 11.41 -3.76 11.66
C LYS A 34 12.71 -3.33 10.98
N ASP A 35 13.85 -3.74 11.52
CA ASP A 35 15.17 -3.43 10.97
C ASP A 35 15.47 -4.17 9.65
N SER A 36 14.61 -5.13 9.25
CA SER A 36 14.65 -5.73 7.91
C SER A 36 14.09 -4.82 6.81
N CYS A 37 13.67 -3.60 7.13
CA CYS A 37 13.23 -2.61 6.17
C CYS A 37 14.39 -2.24 5.21
N PRO A 38 14.26 -2.50 3.89
CA PRO A 38 15.32 -2.23 2.92
C PRO A 38 15.45 -0.74 2.56
N TYR A 39 14.46 0.07 2.91
CA TYR A 39 14.42 1.49 2.56
C TYR A 39 15.27 2.36 3.51
N PRO A 40 15.95 3.41 2.98
CA PRO A 40 16.73 4.35 3.76
C PRO A 40 15.92 5.04 4.87
N ALA A 41 16.58 5.43 5.97
CA ALA A 41 15.95 6.03 7.16
C ALA A 41 15.01 7.20 6.85
N ASP A 42 15.41 8.08 5.94
CA ASP A 42 14.70 9.33 5.63
C ASP A 42 13.72 9.21 4.45
N SER A 43 13.58 8.01 3.88
CA SER A 43 12.78 7.81 2.68
C SER A 43 11.28 7.73 3.01
N PRO A 44 10.40 8.28 2.15
CA PRO A 44 8.96 8.13 2.32
C PRO A 44 8.49 6.67 2.25
N GLU A 45 9.20 5.81 1.51
CA GLU A 45 8.94 4.37 1.43
C GLU A 45 9.19 3.68 2.77
N ARG A 46 10.23 4.07 3.52
CA ARG A 46 10.44 3.54 4.89
C ARG A 46 9.27 3.88 5.80
N ARG A 47 8.75 5.12 5.73
CA ARG A 47 7.59 5.52 6.56
C ARG A 47 6.37 4.66 6.23
N ALA A 48 6.09 4.49 4.94
CA ALA A 48 5.00 3.65 4.47
C ALA A 48 5.18 2.17 4.87
N TRP A 49 6.39 1.63 4.74
CA TRP A 49 6.71 0.27 5.20
C TRP A 49 6.52 0.10 6.70
N LEU A 50 6.97 1.06 7.52
CA LEU A 50 6.79 1.02 8.98
C LEU A 50 5.31 1.11 9.37
N GLU A 51 4.53 1.96 8.70
CA GLU A 51 3.09 2.08 8.90
C GLU A 51 2.36 0.75 8.63
N GLY A 52 2.68 0.10 7.51
CA GLY A 52 2.16 -1.23 7.19
C GLY A 52 2.63 -2.32 8.15
N PHE A 53 3.88 -2.26 8.62
CA PHE A 53 4.41 -3.18 9.62
C PHE A 53 3.73 -3.02 10.99
N ASP A 54 3.53 -1.79 11.42
CA ASP A 54 2.83 -1.47 12.66
C ASP A 54 1.35 -1.84 12.59
N GLY A 55 0.80 -1.92 11.39
CA GLY A 55 -0.60 -2.22 11.14
C GLY A 55 -1.48 -1.06 11.55
N VAL A 56 -0.96 0.17 11.49
CA VAL A 56 -1.77 1.38 11.65
C VAL A 56 -2.53 1.54 10.34
N PRO A 57 -3.85 1.30 10.30
CA PRO A 57 -4.61 1.60 9.09
C PRO A 57 -4.61 3.12 8.94
N ASP A 58 -4.01 3.61 7.86
CA ASP A 58 -4.04 5.01 7.46
C ASP A 58 -5.45 5.37 6.98
N GLY A 59 -6.42 5.35 7.90
CA GLY A 59 -7.83 5.71 7.73
C GLY A 59 -8.63 4.91 6.68
N ARG A 60 -7.98 4.16 5.79
CA ARG A 60 -8.58 3.38 4.74
C ARG A 60 -8.92 2.02 5.32
N ALA A 61 -9.99 2.01 6.11
CA ALA A 61 -10.73 0.78 6.34
C ALA A 61 -10.89 0.09 4.97
N PRO A 62 -10.60 -1.22 4.84
CA PRO A 62 -10.97 -1.93 3.63
C PRO A 62 -12.46 -1.64 3.44
N ASP A 63 -12.84 -1.13 2.26
CA ASP A 63 -14.23 -0.95 1.87
C ASP A 63 -14.94 -2.29 2.07
N LEU A 64 -15.51 -2.47 3.27
CA LEU A 64 -16.26 -3.66 3.61
C LEU A 64 -17.43 -3.68 2.63
N PRO A 65 -17.73 -4.83 1.99
CA PRO A 65 -18.89 -4.90 1.14
C PRO A 65 -20.08 -4.52 2.01
N LEU A 66 -20.78 -3.44 1.63
CA LEU A 66 -22.07 -3.10 2.23
C LEU A 66 -22.89 -4.39 2.20
N ALA A 67 -23.12 -4.96 3.39
CA ALA A 67 -23.96 -6.13 3.54
C ALA A 67 -25.34 -5.74 3.01
N ASN A 68 -25.69 -6.25 1.83
CA ASN A 68 -27.05 -6.18 1.30
C ASN A 68 -27.97 -6.88 2.30
N GLY A 69 -28.90 -6.13 2.87
CA GLY A 69 -30.10 -6.65 3.53
C GLY A 69 -31.22 -6.88 2.54
#